data_AF-A0A0Q5PV83-F1
#
_entry.id   AF-A0A0Q5PV83-F1
#
_cell.length_a   1.000
_cell.length_b   1.000
_cell.length_c   1.000
_cell.angle_alpha   90.00
_cell.angle_beta   90.00
_cell.angle_gamma   90.00
#
_symmetry.space_group_name_H-M   'P 1'
#
loop_
_entity.id
_entity.type
_entity.pdbx_description
1 polymer ?
#
loop_
_entity_poly.entity_id
_entity_poly.type
_entity_poly.pdbx_seq_one_letter_code
_entity_poly.pdbx_strand_id
1 'polypeptide(L)'
;MPAGTEVYIVGLAASTYNPVTSTSTANGTVTLTEGTSTNGLSLSNVGDQIIAFQGGGGSVSAAGATNIAGINYFYTAGTTTAGWNTDAPVSPNASLMPPGLTGGTSAFYTGAVTGTTAPASGKFNCTGVPSSTASGVRTAVMNVANWSLSVSPIGLFSGCSFLAATPVITLNPVNKTVCSGSSTTFTVTATGAGSYQWFQNTASGFVALTNTAVFSGTATATLTVSGITSALNNTQYRCVVTSAAGSTTSTPPLQQPA
;
A
#
# COMPACT_ATOMS: atom_id res chain seq x y z
N MET A 1 -13.14 -5.32 -4.78
CA MET A 1 -12.43 -4.02 -4.62
C MET A 1 -10.91 -4.28 -4.64
N PRO A 2 -10.03 -3.33 -5.03
CA PRO A 2 -8.57 -3.55 -5.18
C PRO A 2 -7.83 -3.79 -3.85
N ALA A 3 -6.87 -4.71 -3.81
CA ALA A 3 -6.12 -4.99 -2.59
C ALA A 3 -5.46 -3.71 -2.00
N GLY A 4 -5.43 -3.60 -0.66
CA GLY A 4 -4.87 -2.43 0.03
C GLY A 4 -5.81 -1.22 0.13
N THR A 5 -7.08 -1.36 -0.23
CA THR A 5 -8.07 -0.30 0.03
C THR A 5 -8.63 -0.45 1.44
N GLU A 6 -8.89 0.68 2.08
CA GLU A 6 -9.49 0.77 3.43
C GLU A 6 -11.03 0.71 3.34
N VAL A 7 -11.66 -0.19 4.11
CA VAL A 7 -13.11 -0.22 4.32
C VAL A 7 -13.42 0.46 5.63
N TYR A 8 -14.47 1.26 5.63
CA TYR A 8 -15.04 1.81 6.85
C TYR A 8 -16.50 1.45 6.97
N ILE A 9 -16.95 1.21 8.20
CA ILE A 9 -18.34 0.93 8.51
C ILE A 9 -18.81 1.99 9.54
N VAL A 10 -20.00 2.57 9.37
CA VAL A 10 -20.66 3.43 10.37
C VAL A 10 -22.02 2.83 10.66
N GLY A 11 -22.24 2.35 11.87
CA GLY A 11 -23.44 1.55 12.15
C GLY A 11 -23.55 0.38 11.17
N LEU A 12 -24.52 0.44 10.25
CA LEU A 12 -24.70 -0.58 9.19
C LEU A 12 -24.22 -0.15 7.80
N ALA A 13 -23.73 1.07 7.61
CA ALA A 13 -23.30 1.55 6.29
C ALA A 13 -21.81 1.27 6.06
N ALA A 14 -21.45 0.67 4.93
CA ALA A 14 -20.06 0.41 4.54
C ALA A 14 -19.61 1.39 3.44
N SER A 15 -18.36 1.84 3.49
CA SER A 15 -17.75 2.74 2.50
C SER A 15 -16.28 2.40 2.25
N THR A 16 -15.76 2.80 1.09
CA THR A 16 -14.33 2.74 0.75
C THR A 16 -13.72 4.13 0.77
N TYR A 17 -12.45 4.22 1.16
CA TYR A 17 -11.70 5.47 1.07
C TYR A 17 -10.65 5.45 -0.02
N ASN A 18 -10.62 6.54 -0.79
CA ASN A 18 -9.54 6.81 -1.75
C ASN A 18 -8.56 7.84 -1.14
N PRO A 19 -7.34 7.44 -0.75
CA PRO A 19 -6.37 8.35 -0.16
C PRO A 19 -5.81 9.38 -1.16
N VAL A 20 -5.97 9.15 -2.47
CA VAL A 20 -5.52 10.10 -3.52
C VAL A 20 -6.50 11.26 -3.66
N THR A 21 -7.80 10.98 -3.59
CA THR A 21 -8.86 12.00 -3.77
C THR A 21 -9.49 12.45 -2.45
N SER A 22 -9.05 11.86 -1.34
CA SER A 22 -9.63 12.05 0.00
C SER A 22 -11.16 11.86 0.03
N THR A 23 -11.67 10.95 -0.79
CA THR A 23 -13.12 10.74 -0.97
C THR A 23 -13.53 9.40 -0.39
N SER A 24 -14.64 9.40 0.37
CA SER A 24 -15.32 8.19 0.79
C SER A 24 -16.48 7.87 -0.16
N THR A 25 -16.59 6.61 -0.58
CA THR A 25 -17.67 6.14 -1.46
C THR A 25 -18.44 5.04 -0.75
N ALA A 26 -19.76 5.21 -0.58
CA ALA A 26 -20.62 4.17 -0.03
C ALA A 26 -20.56 2.92 -0.92
N ASN A 27 -20.35 1.75 -0.34
CA ASN A 27 -20.18 0.50 -1.07
C ASN A 27 -20.91 -0.69 -0.42
N GLY A 28 -22.01 -0.39 0.27
CA GLY A 28 -22.94 -1.40 0.76
C GLY A 28 -23.37 -1.19 2.20
N THR A 29 -24.01 -2.22 2.74
CA THR A 29 -24.45 -2.27 4.13
C THR A 29 -23.97 -3.57 4.77
N VAL A 30 -23.54 -3.51 6.03
CA VAL A 30 -23.33 -4.72 6.83
C VAL A 30 -24.66 -5.15 7.43
N THR A 31 -24.88 -6.47 7.48
CA THR A 31 -26.08 -7.04 8.07
C THR A 31 -25.77 -7.45 9.50
N LEU A 32 -26.64 -7.07 10.43
CA LEU A 32 -26.54 -7.51 11.81
C LEU A 32 -26.98 -8.99 11.88
N THR A 33 -26.03 -9.88 12.14
CA THR A 33 -26.30 -11.32 12.18
C THR A 33 -26.89 -11.76 13.52
N GLU A 34 -26.55 -11.08 14.63
CA GLU A 34 -27.03 -11.41 15.99
C GLU A 34 -27.10 -10.15 16.88
N GLY A 35 -28.06 -10.12 17.82
CA GLY A 35 -28.23 -9.06 18.84
C GLY A 35 -29.40 -8.07 18.59
N THR A 36 -29.75 -7.26 19.60
CA THR A 36 -30.75 -6.17 19.52
C THR A 36 -30.13 -4.79 19.64
N SER A 37 -28.80 -4.73 19.78
CA SER A 37 -28.04 -3.49 19.76
C SER A 37 -28.16 -2.89 18.36
N THR A 38 -28.62 -1.64 18.24
CA THR A 38 -28.40 -0.83 17.02
C THR A 38 -26.91 -0.60 16.74
N ASN A 39 -26.05 -1.06 17.66
CA ASN A 39 -24.61 -0.92 17.71
C ASN A 39 -23.92 -2.31 17.74
N GLY A 40 -24.40 -3.33 17.00
CA GLY A 40 -23.56 -4.51 16.74
C GLY A 40 -22.26 -4.06 16.06
N LEU A 41 -21.08 -4.62 16.35
CA LEU A 41 -19.78 -4.01 15.99
C LEU A 41 -19.89 -2.47 16.24
N SER A 42 -19.95 -2.06 17.51
CA SER A 42 -20.34 -0.70 17.91
C SER A 42 -19.29 0.34 17.52
N LEU A 43 -19.27 0.66 16.22
CA LEU A 43 -18.68 1.84 15.65
C LEU A 43 -19.60 2.99 16.08
N SER A 44 -19.34 3.59 17.23
CA SER A 44 -19.95 4.87 17.58
C SER A 44 -19.68 5.89 16.45
N ASN A 45 -20.10 7.15 16.61
CA ASN A 45 -19.77 8.22 15.66
C ASN A 45 -18.23 8.38 15.43
N VAL A 46 -17.39 7.56 16.07
CA VAL A 46 -15.94 7.48 15.87
C VAL A 46 -15.26 6.11 15.62
N GLY A 47 -15.98 4.99 15.54
CA GLY A 47 -15.55 3.73 14.87
C GLY A 47 -14.26 2.95 15.27
N ASP A 48 -14.36 1.62 15.37
CA ASP A 48 -13.31 0.62 15.00
C ASP A 48 -13.08 0.56 13.46
N GLN A 49 -11.94 -0.01 13.03
CA GLN A 49 -11.60 -0.15 11.61
C GLN A 49 -11.50 -1.62 11.18
N ILE A 50 -12.07 -1.95 10.01
CA ILE A 50 -11.81 -3.22 9.33
C ILE A 50 -10.90 -2.95 8.13
N ILE A 51 -9.68 -3.49 8.17
CA ILE A 51 -8.72 -3.34 7.06
C ILE A 51 -8.64 -4.68 6.34
N ALA A 52 -9.56 -4.93 5.41
CA ALA A 52 -9.43 -6.10 4.54
C ALA A 52 -10.26 -6.03 3.26
N PHE A 53 -9.60 -6.25 2.12
CA PHE A 53 -10.12 -7.17 1.10
C PHE A 53 -9.10 -7.55 0.01
N GLN A 54 -9.22 -8.79 -0.45
CA GLN A 54 -8.84 -9.28 -1.79
C GLN A 54 -9.80 -10.42 -2.15
N GLY A 55 -10.30 -10.46 -3.39
CA GLY A 55 -11.04 -11.63 -3.93
C GLY A 55 -12.52 -11.74 -3.53
N GLY A 56 -13.11 -12.93 -3.70
CA GLY A 56 -14.47 -13.27 -3.26
C GLY A 56 -15.64 -12.60 -4.00
N GLY A 57 -15.41 -11.93 -5.14
CA GLY A 57 -16.47 -11.26 -5.89
C GLY A 57 -17.18 -10.13 -5.11
N GLY A 58 -16.55 -9.57 -4.08
CA GLY A 58 -17.16 -8.56 -3.20
C GLY A 58 -17.88 -9.13 -1.97
N SER A 59 -17.90 -10.45 -1.78
CA SER A 59 -18.39 -11.10 -0.56
C SER A 59 -17.24 -11.58 0.33
N VAL A 60 -17.31 -11.25 1.63
CA VAL A 60 -16.32 -11.63 2.66
C VAL A 60 -16.34 -13.13 2.99
N SER A 61 -17.41 -13.84 2.62
CA SER A 61 -17.59 -15.28 2.84
C SER A 61 -17.31 -16.14 1.60
N ALA A 62 -17.02 -15.52 0.45
CA ALA A 62 -16.82 -16.23 -0.80
C ALA A 62 -15.40 -16.80 -0.94
N ALA A 63 -15.27 -17.85 -1.77
CA ALA A 63 -13.98 -18.47 -2.07
C ALA A 63 -12.98 -17.43 -2.65
N GLY A 64 -11.76 -17.45 -2.13
CA GLY A 64 -10.70 -16.50 -2.50
C GLY A 64 -10.79 -15.15 -1.79
N ALA A 65 -11.77 -14.92 -0.91
CA ALA A 65 -11.75 -13.78 0.01
C ALA A 65 -10.57 -13.91 0.99
N THR A 66 -9.68 -12.92 1.04
CA THR A 66 -8.59 -12.85 2.02
C THR A 66 -8.85 -11.70 2.99
N ASN A 67 -9.10 -12.05 4.25
CA ASN A 67 -9.24 -11.07 5.32
C ASN A 67 -7.87 -10.76 5.95
N ILE A 68 -7.42 -9.51 5.78
CA ILE A 68 -6.11 -9.02 6.21
C ILE A 68 -6.14 -8.72 7.72
N ALA A 69 -7.06 -7.88 8.18
CA ALA A 69 -7.28 -7.64 9.60
C ALA A 69 -8.68 -7.08 9.89
N GLY A 70 -9.27 -7.46 11.02
CA GLY A 70 -10.40 -6.78 11.66
C GLY A 70 -10.01 -6.36 13.07
N ILE A 71 -10.31 -5.12 13.45
CA ILE A 71 -10.17 -4.69 14.83
C ILE A 71 -11.45 -5.06 15.56
N ASN A 72 -11.32 -5.73 16.69
CA ASN A 72 -12.43 -6.01 17.58
C ASN A 72 -12.23 -5.27 18.90
N TYR A 73 -13.24 -4.51 19.29
CA TYR A 73 -13.42 -3.97 20.62
C TYR A 73 -14.00 -5.04 21.56
N PHE A 74 -13.12 -5.81 22.23
CA PHE A 74 -13.49 -6.48 23.50
C PHE A 74 -12.26 -6.71 24.38
N TYR A 75 -12.39 -6.35 25.67
CA TYR A 75 -11.38 -6.56 26.71
C TYR A 75 -11.93 -7.53 27.76
N THR A 76 -11.22 -8.64 27.98
CA THR A 76 -11.36 -9.44 29.20
C THR A 76 -10.22 -9.08 30.14
N ALA A 77 -10.54 -8.69 31.37
CA ALA A 77 -9.54 -8.36 32.38
C ALA A 77 -8.57 -9.53 32.61
N GLY A 78 -7.26 -9.25 32.52
CA GLY A 78 -6.19 -10.23 32.69
C GLY A 78 -5.69 -10.93 31.42
N THR A 79 -6.12 -10.50 30.23
CA THR A 79 -5.65 -11.06 28.94
C THR A 79 -4.89 -10.01 28.11
N THR A 80 -3.92 -10.45 27.30
CA THR A 80 -3.16 -9.60 26.35
C THR A 80 -3.57 -9.82 24.89
N THR A 81 -4.61 -10.63 24.64
CA THR A 81 -5.03 -11.07 23.30
C THR A 81 -6.37 -10.43 22.94
N ALA A 82 -6.57 -9.95 21.70
CA ALA A 82 -7.94 -9.75 21.22
C ALA A 82 -8.57 -11.11 21.04
N GLY A 83 -9.49 -11.43 21.94
CA GLY A 83 -10.56 -12.31 21.56
C GLY A 83 -11.54 -11.53 20.69
N TRP A 84 -11.76 -11.98 19.45
CA TRP A 84 -13.16 -12.26 19.17
C TRP A 84 -13.61 -13.29 20.19
N ASN A 85 -14.84 -13.19 20.71
CA ASN A 85 -15.30 -14.08 21.77
C ASN A 85 -15.41 -15.53 21.25
N THR A 86 -14.27 -16.21 21.12
CA THR A 86 -14.19 -17.66 21.15
C THR A 86 -14.30 -17.99 22.63
N ASP A 87 -15.47 -18.49 23.02
CA ASP A 87 -15.78 -19.10 24.33
C ASP A 87 -16.30 -18.19 25.46
N ALA A 88 -16.55 -16.89 25.21
CA ALA A 88 -17.24 -16.05 26.20
C ALA A 88 -18.77 -16.09 25.99
N PRO A 89 -19.58 -16.10 27.08
CA PRO A 89 -21.03 -16.11 26.97
C PRO A 89 -21.51 -14.89 26.18
N VAL A 90 -22.43 -15.14 25.25
CA VAL A 90 -23.02 -14.13 24.38
C VAL A 90 -23.57 -12.99 25.25
N SER A 91 -23.08 -11.77 25.03
CA SER A 91 -23.53 -10.58 25.77
C SER A 91 -23.66 -9.38 24.82
N PRO A 92 -24.37 -8.31 25.21
CA PRO A 92 -24.58 -7.14 24.33
C PRO A 92 -23.28 -6.45 23.88
N ASN A 93 -22.17 -6.75 24.56
CA ASN A 93 -20.85 -6.17 24.33
C ASN A 93 -19.87 -7.17 23.69
N ALA A 94 -20.36 -8.33 23.23
CA ALA A 94 -19.55 -9.37 22.60
C ALA A 94 -19.69 -9.33 21.07
N SER A 95 -18.58 -9.18 20.35
CA SER A 95 -18.55 -9.37 18.90
C SER A 95 -18.09 -10.80 18.57
N LEU A 96 -18.92 -11.57 17.86
CA LEU A 96 -18.57 -12.89 17.32
C LEU A 96 -17.67 -12.74 16.10
N MET A 97 -16.66 -13.60 15.98
CA MET A 97 -15.72 -13.60 14.86
C MET A 97 -16.45 -13.82 13.52
N PRO A 98 -16.35 -12.89 12.54
CA PRO A 98 -16.84 -13.14 11.20
C PRO A 98 -16.31 -14.48 10.64
N PRO A 99 -17.16 -15.28 9.98
CA PRO A 99 -16.73 -16.48 9.29
C PRO A 99 -15.56 -16.17 8.33
N GLY A 100 -14.43 -16.87 8.48
CA GLY A 100 -13.23 -16.66 7.67
C GLY A 100 -12.13 -15.79 8.29
N LEU A 101 -12.27 -15.37 9.56
CA LEU A 101 -11.17 -14.84 10.37
C LEU A 101 -10.61 -15.91 11.31
N THR A 102 -9.31 -15.85 11.58
CA THR A 102 -8.64 -16.68 12.60
C THR A 102 -8.00 -15.76 13.64
N GLY A 103 -8.30 -15.99 14.92
CA GLY A 103 -7.73 -15.22 16.05
C GLY A 103 -6.20 -15.18 16.02
N GLY A 104 -5.62 -14.02 16.30
CA GLY A 104 -4.17 -13.80 16.26
C GLY A 104 -3.55 -13.73 14.86
N THR A 105 -4.32 -13.97 13.79
CA THR A 105 -3.84 -13.95 12.39
C THR A 105 -4.51 -12.85 11.55
N SER A 106 -5.80 -12.62 11.76
CA SER A 106 -6.59 -11.62 11.02
C SER A 106 -7.42 -10.72 11.93
N ALA A 107 -7.13 -10.70 13.23
CA ALA A 107 -7.71 -9.78 14.20
C ALA A 107 -6.85 -9.68 15.46
N PHE A 108 -6.70 -8.48 16.01
CA PHE A 108 -5.83 -8.21 17.15
C PHE A 108 -6.38 -7.08 18.05
N TYR A 109 -5.91 -7.05 19.31
CA TYR A 109 -6.32 -6.09 20.33
C TYR A 109 -5.37 -4.92 20.29
N THR A 110 -5.90 -3.72 20.18
CA THR A 110 -5.08 -2.52 20.05
C THR A 110 -4.44 -2.08 21.37
N GLY A 111 -4.76 -2.69 22.53
CA GLY A 111 -4.19 -2.28 23.81
C GLY A 111 -4.93 -1.12 24.50
N ALA A 112 -4.42 -0.70 25.65
CA ALA A 112 -4.93 0.42 26.45
C ALA A 112 -4.22 1.74 26.09
N VAL A 113 -4.88 2.89 26.28
CA VAL A 113 -4.29 4.22 26.04
C VAL A 113 -3.25 4.57 27.12
N THR A 114 -3.56 4.28 28.38
CA THR A 114 -2.63 4.42 29.53
C THR A 114 -3.10 3.49 30.64
N GLY A 115 -2.22 2.59 31.12
CA GLY A 115 -2.57 1.63 32.16
C GLY A 115 -3.73 0.73 31.75
N THR A 116 -4.88 0.88 32.40
CA THR A 116 -6.11 0.09 32.16
C THR A 116 -7.18 0.85 31.37
N THR A 117 -6.91 2.09 30.93
CA THR A 117 -7.91 2.91 30.23
C THR A 117 -8.11 2.41 28.80
N ALA A 118 -9.31 1.89 28.53
CA ALA A 118 -9.69 1.46 27.20
C ALA A 118 -9.76 2.66 26.23
N PRO A 119 -9.21 2.55 25.01
CA PRO A 119 -9.42 3.56 23.98
C PRO A 119 -10.88 3.59 23.55
N ALA A 120 -11.40 4.80 23.31
CA ALA A 120 -12.69 5.02 22.65
C ALA A 120 -12.56 4.99 21.11
N SER A 121 -11.33 5.14 20.58
CA SER A 121 -11.04 5.06 19.16
C SER A 121 -9.57 4.68 18.88
N GLY A 122 -9.32 4.16 17.68
CA GLY A 122 -8.00 3.76 17.20
C GLY A 122 -7.83 4.03 15.71
N LYS A 123 -6.65 4.53 15.33
CA LYS A 123 -6.33 4.87 13.95
C LYS A 123 -4.97 4.30 13.57
N PHE A 124 -4.90 3.59 12.45
CA PHE A 124 -3.64 3.14 11.91
C PHE A 124 -2.77 4.33 11.51
N ASN A 125 -1.51 4.36 11.94
CA ASN A 125 -0.61 5.50 11.78
C ASN A 125 0.29 5.39 10.52
N CYS A 126 -0.05 4.50 9.60
CA CYS A 126 0.70 4.19 8.37
C CYS A 126 2.08 3.54 8.56
N THR A 127 2.50 3.26 9.80
CA THR A 127 3.82 2.65 10.02
C THR A 127 3.87 1.25 9.42
N GLY A 128 4.89 0.97 8.61
CA GLY A 128 5.09 -0.33 7.95
C GLY A 128 4.37 -0.51 6.61
N VAL A 129 3.68 0.51 6.09
CA VAL A 129 3.10 0.52 4.73
C VAL A 129 3.55 1.79 3.96
N PRO A 130 3.52 1.82 2.62
CA PRO A 130 3.03 0.79 1.69
C PRO A 130 3.92 -0.46 1.64
N SER A 131 3.31 -1.64 1.57
CA SER A 131 4.00 -2.92 1.38
C SER A 131 3.88 -3.43 -0.05
N SER A 132 4.86 -4.19 -0.52
CA SER A 132 4.80 -4.90 -1.81
C SER A 132 3.90 -6.12 -1.80
N THR A 133 3.50 -6.62 -0.62
CA THR A 133 2.70 -7.82 -0.48
C THR A 133 1.57 -7.62 0.52
N ALA A 134 0.44 -8.31 0.31
CA ALA A 134 -0.63 -8.36 1.29
C ALA A 134 -0.16 -8.90 2.65
N SER A 135 0.88 -9.75 2.67
CA SER A 135 1.46 -10.27 3.91
C SER A 135 2.18 -9.19 4.72
N GLY A 136 2.94 -8.32 4.07
CA GLY A 136 3.60 -7.22 4.76
C GLY A 136 2.59 -6.18 5.26
N VAL A 137 1.50 -5.95 4.52
CA VAL A 137 0.36 -5.16 5.04
C VAL A 137 -0.21 -5.79 6.30
N ARG A 138 -0.47 -7.11 6.29
CA ARG A 138 -0.94 -7.83 7.49
C ARG A 138 0.02 -7.64 8.65
N THR A 139 1.33 -7.84 8.46
CA THR A 139 2.33 -7.65 9.52
C THR A 139 2.29 -6.24 10.11
N ALA A 140 2.18 -5.21 9.26
CA ALA A 140 2.11 -3.83 9.71
C ALA A 140 0.82 -3.53 10.48
N VAL A 141 -0.33 -3.97 9.95
CA VAL A 141 -1.65 -3.74 10.54
C VAL A 141 -1.81 -4.49 11.87
N MET A 142 -1.28 -5.70 11.98
CA MET A 142 -1.36 -6.54 13.18
C MET A 142 -0.37 -6.13 14.29
N ASN A 143 0.44 -5.08 14.07
CA ASN A 143 1.34 -4.55 15.09
C ASN A 143 0.68 -3.39 15.84
N VAL A 144 0.41 -3.60 17.14
CA VAL A 144 -0.21 -2.63 18.04
C VAL A 144 0.53 -1.28 18.07
N ALA A 145 1.86 -1.27 17.95
CA ALA A 145 2.64 -0.03 17.95
C ALA A 145 2.33 0.89 16.75
N ASN A 146 1.72 0.34 15.70
CA ASN A 146 1.35 1.08 14.49
C ASN A 146 -0.06 1.71 14.60
N TRP A 147 -0.63 1.75 15.81
CA TRP A 147 -1.95 2.30 16.08
C TRP A 147 -1.86 3.46 17.06
N SER A 148 -2.48 4.58 16.66
CA SER A 148 -2.72 5.72 17.53
C SER A 148 -4.06 5.53 18.23
N LEU A 149 -4.03 5.43 19.56
CA LEU A 149 -5.20 5.18 20.39
C LEU A 149 -5.62 6.46 21.11
N SER A 150 -6.93 6.62 21.34
CA SER A 150 -7.47 7.81 21.98
C SER A 150 -8.72 7.49 22.79
N VAL A 151 -8.88 8.17 23.94
CA VAL A 151 -10.11 8.17 24.74
C VAL A 151 -11.17 9.12 24.19
N SER A 152 -10.76 9.99 23.27
CA SER A 152 -11.63 10.90 22.53
C SER A 152 -11.80 10.42 21.08
N PRO A 153 -12.88 10.83 20.41
CA PRO A 153 -13.02 10.72 18.97
C PRO A 153 -11.76 11.11 18.18
N ILE A 154 -11.29 10.26 17.26
CA ILE A 154 -10.26 10.62 16.26
C ILE A 154 -10.80 10.47 14.84
N GLY A 155 -10.32 11.34 13.95
CA GLY A 155 -10.77 11.36 12.56
C GLY A 155 -10.33 10.13 11.79
N LEU A 156 -11.29 9.43 11.21
CA LEU A 156 -11.09 8.49 10.11
C LEU A 156 -10.76 9.29 8.84
N PHE A 157 -10.00 8.79 7.86
CA PHE A 157 -9.41 7.48 7.61
C PHE A 157 -7.92 7.45 8.01
N SER A 158 -7.26 6.30 7.91
CA SER A 158 -5.79 6.23 8.09
C SER A 158 -5.05 7.19 7.16
N GLY A 159 -5.53 7.34 5.92
CA GLY A 159 -4.88 8.16 4.89
C GLY A 159 -3.75 7.45 4.17
N CYS A 160 -3.47 6.19 4.53
CA CYS A 160 -2.31 5.46 4.05
C CYS A 160 -2.54 4.87 2.65
N SER A 161 -1.46 4.70 1.91
CA SER A 161 -1.41 3.70 0.85
C SER A 161 -0.93 2.38 1.46
N PHE A 162 -1.75 1.32 1.42
CA PHE A 162 -1.38 0.05 2.05
C PHE A 162 -0.54 -0.82 1.12
N LEU A 163 -0.86 -0.88 -0.16
CA LEU A 163 -0.07 -1.62 -1.14
C LEU A 163 0.69 -0.67 -2.06
N ALA A 164 1.99 -0.93 -2.21
CA ALA A 164 2.77 -0.33 -3.25
C ALA A 164 2.35 -0.94 -4.60
N ALA A 165 2.33 -0.12 -5.64
CA ALA A 165 2.17 -0.57 -7.02
C ALA A 165 3.52 -0.51 -7.74
N THR A 166 3.77 -1.44 -8.65
CA THR A 166 4.95 -1.36 -9.52
C THR A 166 4.87 -0.09 -10.36
N PRO A 167 6.01 0.56 -10.64
CA PRO A 167 5.99 1.79 -11.43
C PRO A 167 5.57 1.49 -12.85
N VAL A 168 4.84 2.39 -13.49
CA VAL A 168 4.40 2.23 -14.89
C VAL A 168 5.10 3.28 -15.74
N ILE A 169 5.88 2.85 -16.72
CA ILE A 169 6.49 3.74 -17.70
C ILE A 169 5.43 4.07 -18.76
N THR A 170 5.01 5.34 -18.80
CA THR A 170 4.02 5.86 -19.75
C THR A 170 4.66 6.44 -21.00
N LEU A 171 5.95 6.81 -20.92
CA LEU A 171 6.74 7.24 -22.07
C LEU A 171 8.13 6.60 -22.00
N ASN A 172 8.46 5.84 -23.04
CA ASN A 172 9.78 5.27 -23.24
C ASN A 172 10.72 6.30 -23.91
N PRO A 173 12.03 6.21 -23.66
CA PRO A 173 12.98 7.07 -24.33
C PRO A 173 13.09 6.67 -25.81
N VAL A 174 13.35 7.64 -26.68
CA VAL A 174 13.38 7.45 -28.13
C VAL A 174 14.80 7.42 -28.68
N ASN A 175 14.99 6.75 -29.82
CA ASN A 175 16.28 6.71 -30.52
C ASN A 175 16.75 8.12 -30.88
N LYS A 176 18.07 8.32 -30.89
CA LYS A 176 18.70 9.60 -31.22
C LYS A 176 19.82 9.41 -32.23
N THR A 177 19.81 10.26 -33.25
CA THR A 177 20.90 10.44 -34.20
C THR A 177 21.58 11.76 -33.88
N VAL A 178 22.88 11.72 -33.56
CA VAL A 178 23.57 12.87 -32.99
C VAL A 178 24.98 13.01 -33.59
N CYS A 179 25.36 14.24 -33.90
CA CYS A 179 26.71 14.55 -34.39
C CYS A 179 27.76 14.34 -33.29
N SER A 180 28.96 13.90 -33.69
CA SER A 180 30.11 13.80 -32.78
C SER A 180 30.41 15.15 -32.10
N GLY A 181 30.79 15.10 -30.83
CA GLY A 181 31.06 16.25 -29.98
C GLY A 181 29.82 16.91 -29.37
N SER A 182 28.62 16.62 -29.88
CA SER A 182 27.37 17.17 -29.33
C SER A 182 26.89 16.40 -28.10
N SER A 183 25.85 16.93 -27.46
CA SER A 183 25.15 16.30 -26.33
C SER A 183 23.72 15.91 -26.74
N THR A 184 23.15 14.93 -26.03
CA THR A 184 21.76 14.49 -26.20
C THR A 184 21.15 14.10 -24.87
N THR A 185 19.82 13.95 -24.85
CA THR A 185 19.07 13.50 -23.69
C THR A 185 18.15 12.33 -24.02
N PHE A 186 17.99 11.43 -23.04
CA PHE A 186 17.01 10.36 -23.03
C PHE A 186 16.11 10.53 -21.81
N THR A 187 14.81 10.55 -22.01
CA THR A 187 13.82 10.80 -20.94
C THR A 187 12.82 9.66 -20.86
N VAL A 188 12.48 9.28 -19.64
CA VAL A 188 11.33 8.43 -19.32
C VAL A 188 10.26 9.25 -18.61
N THR A 189 9.00 8.89 -18.81
CA THR A 189 7.90 9.33 -17.93
C THR A 189 7.33 8.09 -17.27
N ALA A 190 7.23 8.12 -15.94
CA ALA A 190 6.70 7.01 -15.16
C ALA A 190 5.79 7.49 -14.03
N THR A 191 4.76 6.70 -13.71
CA THR A 191 3.93 6.86 -12.52
C THR A 191 4.38 5.87 -11.44
N GLY A 192 4.20 6.22 -10.17
CA GLY A 192 4.60 5.36 -9.04
C GLY A 192 6.11 5.16 -8.89
N ALA A 193 6.93 6.05 -9.47
CA ALA A 193 8.38 5.98 -9.41
C ALA A 193 8.92 6.36 -8.02
N GLY A 194 9.74 5.50 -7.43
CA GLY A 194 10.53 5.81 -6.24
C GLY A 194 11.96 6.20 -6.58
N SER A 195 12.61 5.45 -7.48
CA SER A 195 13.97 5.74 -7.95
C SER A 195 14.15 5.37 -9.43
N TYR A 196 15.20 5.94 -10.04
CA TYR A 196 15.61 5.69 -11.42
C TYR A 196 17.06 5.21 -11.43
N GLN A 197 17.40 4.35 -12.37
CA GLN A 197 18.79 3.98 -12.67
C GLN A 197 18.95 3.76 -14.16
N TRP A 198 19.84 4.52 -14.78
CA TRP A 198 20.20 4.34 -16.19
C TRP A 198 21.29 3.30 -16.36
N PHE A 199 21.20 2.54 -17.44
CA PHE A 199 22.16 1.54 -17.87
C PHE A 199 22.56 1.81 -19.32
N GLN A 200 23.79 1.47 -19.68
CA GLN A 200 24.25 1.45 -21.06
C GLN A 200 24.60 0.03 -21.50
N ASN A 201 24.45 -0.25 -22.78
CA ASN A 201 24.93 -1.48 -23.41
C ASN A 201 25.70 -1.13 -24.69
N THR A 202 27.00 -1.40 -24.66
CA THR A 202 27.95 -1.22 -25.78
C THR A 202 28.26 -2.55 -26.46
N ALA A 203 27.23 -3.41 -26.62
CA ALA A 203 27.27 -4.79 -27.14
C ALA A 203 27.76 -5.90 -26.18
N SER A 204 28.04 -5.59 -24.91
CA SER A 204 28.45 -6.56 -23.88
C SER A 204 27.43 -6.79 -22.77
N GLY A 205 26.21 -6.27 -22.94
CA GLY A 205 25.15 -6.28 -21.94
C GLY A 205 25.00 -4.95 -21.21
N PHE A 206 23.93 -4.83 -20.42
CA PHE A 206 23.60 -3.58 -19.73
C PHE A 206 24.36 -3.42 -18.42
N VAL A 207 25.15 -2.36 -18.31
CA VAL A 207 25.91 -1.97 -17.13
C VAL A 207 25.34 -0.67 -16.56
N ALA A 208 25.23 -0.59 -15.23
CA ALA A 208 24.71 0.60 -14.54
C ALA A 208 25.64 1.79 -14.77
N LEU A 209 25.04 2.94 -15.09
CA LEU A 209 25.75 4.20 -15.25
C LEU A 209 25.88 4.92 -13.92
N THR A 210 27.01 5.62 -13.75
CA THR A 210 27.21 6.61 -12.70
C THR A 210 27.43 7.98 -13.33
N ASN A 211 27.21 9.05 -12.57
CA ASN A 211 27.50 10.40 -13.07
C ASN A 211 29.01 10.56 -13.31
N THR A 212 29.37 11.02 -14.49
CA THR A 212 30.74 11.23 -14.99
C THR A 212 30.78 12.50 -15.84
N ALA A 213 31.91 12.81 -16.50
CA ALA A 213 31.97 13.89 -17.47
C ALA A 213 31.06 13.64 -18.70
N VAL A 214 30.82 12.37 -19.06
CA VAL A 214 30.01 11.97 -20.23
C VAL A 214 28.53 11.82 -19.83
N PHE A 215 28.25 11.29 -18.64
CA PHE A 215 26.89 10.96 -18.20
C PHE A 215 26.46 11.81 -17.01
N SER A 216 25.28 12.43 -17.08
CA SER A 216 24.66 13.10 -15.93
C SER A 216 23.17 12.78 -15.85
N GLY A 217 22.59 12.84 -14.66
CA GLY A 217 21.19 12.43 -14.45
C GLY A 217 20.99 10.90 -14.44
N THR A 218 22.04 10.12 -14.16
CA THR A 218 21.98 8.64 -14.17
C THR A 218 20.99 8.04 -13.17
N ALA A 219 20.59 8.81 -12.14
CA ALA A 219 19.57 8.43 -11.16
C ALA A 219 18.28 9.28 -11.26
N THR A 220 18.03 9.93 -12.40
CA THR A 220 16.83 10.75 -12.63
C THR A 220 16.02 10.27 -13.83
N ALA A 221 14.85 10.86 -14.05
CA ALA A 221 14.02 10.56 -15.21
C ALA A 221 14.66 10.94 -16.56
N THR A 222 15.71 11.77 -16.56
CA THR A 222 16.40 12.24 -17.77
C THR A 222 17.89 12.00 -17.65
N LEU A 223 18.42 11.14 -18.54
CA LEU A 223 19.85 10.96 -18.76
C LEU A 223 20.33 11.98 -19.79
N THR A 224 21.40 12.70 -19.48
CA THR A 224 22.15 13.52 -20.43
C THR A 224 23.45 12.82 -20.78
N VAL A 225 23.73 12.69 -22.07
CA VAL A 225 24.98 12.16 -22.63
C VAL A 225 25.69 13.30 -23.34
N SER A 226 26.87 13.68 -22.85
CA SER A 226 27.67 14.81 -23.34
C SER A 226 28.94 14.34 -24.04
N GLY A 227 29.43 15.13 -25.00
CA GLY A 227 30.68 14.84 -25.68
C GLY A 227 30.64 13.52 -26.44
N ILE A 228 29.57 13.29 -27.21
CA ILE A 228 29.35 12.05 -27.95
C ILE A 228 30.55 11.76 -28.87
N THR A 229 31.10 10.56 -28.77
CA THR A 229 32.19 10.09 -29.64
C THR A 229 31.74 8.87 -30.44
N SER A 230 32.53 8.48 -31.45
CA SER A 230 32.29 7.26 -32.23
C SER A 230 32.27 5.99 -31.38
N ALA A 231 32.89 5.99 -30.20
CA ALA A 231 32.85 4.87 -29.26
C ALA A 231 31.46 4.63 -28.66
N LEU A 232 30.56 5.62 -28.73
CA LEU A 232 29.17 5.50 -28.27
C LEU A 232 28.21 5.14 -29.40
N ASN A 233 28.70 4.90 -30.62
CA ASN A 233 27.85 4.48 -31.73
C ASN A 233 27.20 3.13 -31.44
N ASN A 234 25.91 3.02 -31.78
CA ASN A 234 25.07 1.84 -31.53
C ASN A 234 24.96 1.47 -30.05
N THR A 235 25.24 2.41 -29.13
CA THR A 235 25.02 2.21 -27.70
C THR A 235 23.52 2.26 -27.41
N GLN A 236 23.06 1.27 -26.65
CA GLN A 236 21.70 1.25 -26.13
C GLN A 236 21.69 1.80 -24.72
N TYR A 237 20.70 2.63 -24.40
CA TYR A 237 20.45 3.08 -23.03
C TYR A 237 19.20 2.39 -22.49
N ARG A 238 19.00 2.29 -21.18
CA ARG A 238 17.69 1.96 -20.62
C ARG A 238 17.58 2.50 -19.23
N CYS A 239 16.37 2.84 -18.81
CA CYS A 239 16.10 3.22 -17.44
C CYS A 239 15.35 2.08 -16.73
N VAL A 240 15.80 1.72 -15.54
CA VAL A 240 15.04 0.90 -14.61
C VAL A 240 14.40 1.83 -13.59
N VAL A 241 13.07 1.87 -13.57
CA VAL A 241 12.29 2.62 -12.60
C VAL A 241 11.89 1.66 -11.49
N THR A 242 12.16 2.02 -10.24
CA THR A 242 11.91 1.15 -9.08
C THR A 242 10.96 1.84 -8.09
N SER A 243 10.11 1.03 -7.46
CA SER A 243 9.23 1.39 -6.36
C SER A 243 9.41 0.38 -5.22
N ALA A 244 8.72 0.59 -4.09
CA ALA A 244 8.66 -0.40 -3.02
C ALA A 244 8.03 -1.75 -3.47
N ALA A 245 7.22 -1.77 -4.54
CA ALA A 245 6.59 -2.99 -5.08
C ALA A 245 7.43 -3.75 -6.11
N GLY A 246 8.55 -3.19 -6.57
CA GLY A 246 9.35 -3.77 -7.65
C GLY A 246 9.71 -2.72 -8.71
N SER A 247 10.20 -3.20 -9.86
CA SER A 247 10.74 -2.35 -10.91
C SER A 247 10.14 -2.65 -12.29
N THR A 248 10.17 -1.63 -13.14
CA THR A 248 9.78 -1.68 -14.55
C THR A 248 10.92 -1.11 -15.38
N THR A 249 11.26 -1.78 -16.48
CA THR A 249 12.39 -1.41 -17.34
C THR A 249 11.87 -0.77 -18.62
N SER A 250 12.47 0.35 -19.03
CA SER A 250 12.12 1.02 -20.29
C SER A 250 12.56 0.18 -21.49
N THR A 251 11.91 0.37 -22.63
CA THR A 251 12.49 -0.08 -23.91
C THR A 251 13.77 0.71 -24.19
N PRO A 252 14.86 0.06 -24.62
CA PRO A 252 16.11 0.75 -24.83
C PRO A 252 16.08 1.60 -26.10
N PRO A 253 16.45 2.90 -26.06
CA PRO A 253 16.72 3.64 -27.28
C PRO A 253 18.16 3.37 -27.73
N LEU A 254 18.38 3.45 -29.03
CA LEU A 254 19.67 3.40 -29.68
C LEU A 254 20.20 4.81 -29.94
N GLN A 255 21.49 5.00 -29.72
CA GLN A 255 22.22 6.15 -30.20
C GLN A 255 22.95 5.81 -31.51
N GLN A 256 22.68 6.58 -32.57
CA GLN A 256 23.28 6.41 -33.90
C GLN A 256 24.13 7.62 -34.29
N PRO A 257 25.21 7.42 -35.07
CA PRO A 257 25.92 8.51 -35.70
C PRO A 257 25.04 9.20 -36.75
N ALA A 258 25.15 10.53 -36.82
CA ALA A 258 24.60 11.33 -37.93
C ALA A 258 25.43 11.18 -39.20
#